data_AF-A0A7C4J7Q2-F1
#
_entry.id   AF-A0A7C4J7Q2-F1
#
_cell.length_a   1.000
_cell.length_b   1.000
_cell.length_c   1.000
_cell.angle_alpha   90.00
_cell.angle_beta   90.00
_cell.angle_gamma   90.00
#
_symmetry.space_group_name_H-M   'P 1'
#
loop_
_entity.id
_entity.type
_entity.pdbx_description
1 polymer ?
#
loop_
_entity_poly.entity_id
_entity_poly.type
_entity_poly.pdbx_seq_one_letter_code
_entity_poly.pdbx_strand_id
1 'polypeptide(L)'
;LQAERRPARPGLAGEQFHPAQPCGVALDERGTLALSRHQVFLGLFNGRGFDMPLLTTRFTLARLFPRILTAPHLDLLLPARRLWRGRLASCSLSSLEDHILGVRRDQADIDGALIPQLYIDYVRTGDAGEMPRVLYHNAVDILSMVTLAAHLIRLFDRAAEADRTSGDLLALGRWHAAHDQIEQAEVYLRQAIDLADDAETHHAAALHLATLYKQLQRRAEAVPLWEAVADQPEISAIDACVELAKHFEWHGRDLSHALHWTQHALALVGQLPPGFVRDEVQTALEHRRQRLIRKSAAE
;
A
#
# COMPACT_ATOMS: atom_id res chain seq x y z
N LEU A 1 37.40 -26.81 -68.26
CA LEU A 1 38.50 -27.43 -67.49
C LEU A 1 38.49 -26.79 -66.10
N GLN A 2 38.16 -27.61 -65.08
CA GLN A 2 38.42 -27.47 -63.62
C GLN A 2 37.96 -26.15 -62.93
N ALA A 3 37.01 -26.06 -61.99
CA ALA A 3 36.60 -26.88 -60.84
C ALA A 3 37.67 -27.05 -59.74
N GLU A 4 37.58 -26.25 -58.66
CA GLU A 4 38.01 -26.53 -57.27
C GLU A 4 37.30 -25.52 -56.33
N ARG A 5 36.22 -25.93 -55.64
CA ARG A 5 36.05 -26.41 -54.24
C ARG A 5 36.23 -25.35 -53.12
N ARG A 6 35.11 -25.12 -52.40
CA ARG A 6 34.87 -24.26 -51.20
C ARG A 6 35.63 -24.72 -49.93
N PRO A 7 35.57 -23.91 -48.85
CA PRO A 7 34.74 -24.34 -47.72
C PRO A 7 33.73 -23.29 -47.23
N ALA A 8 32.74 -23.77 -46.47
CA ALA A 8 31.57 -23.04 -45.98
C ALA A 8 31.78 -22.41 -44.58
N ARG A 9 30.91 -21.41 -44.33
CA ARG A 9 30.63 -20.54 -43.16
C ARG A 9 30.81 -21.12 -41.74
N PRO A 10 30.86 -20.21 -40.74
CA PRO A 10 29.80 -20.15 -39.72
C PRO A 10 29.15 -18.75 -39.76
N GLY A 11 27.82 -18.57 -39.83
CA GLY A 11 26.85 -19.10 -38.89
C GLY A 11 26.69 -18.10 -37.75
N LEU A 12 26.10 -16.93 -38.01
CA LEU A 12 25.66 -16.01 -36.95
C LEU A 12 24.50 -16.68 -36.23
N ALA A 13 24.84 -17.40 -35.16
CA ALA A 13 23.90 -17.98 -34.22
C ALA A 13 23.08 -16.85 -33.60
N GLY A 14 21.77 -17.09 -33.52
CA GLY A 14 20.80 -16.14 -32.98
C GLY A 14 21.16 -15.72 -31.56
N GLU A 15 21.30 -14.42 -31.35
CA GLU A 15 21.13 -13.83 -30.03
C GLU A 15 19.66 -14.00 -29.65
N GLN A 16 19.42 -14.96 -28.78
CA GLN A 16 18.14 -15.13 -28.11
C GLN A 16 17.85 -13.84 -27.34
N PHE A 17 16.80 -13.13 -27.78
CA PHE A 17 16.19 -12.04 -27.03
C PHE A 17 15.69 -12.61 -25.70
N HIS A 18 16.47 -12.44 -24.64
CA HIS A 18 15.98 -12.68 -23.29
C HIS A 18 14.99 -11.56 -22.93
N PRO A 19 13.76 -11.89 -22.49
CA PRO A 19 12.84 -10.88 -22.00
C PRO A 19 13.49 -10.20 -20.79
N ALA A 20 13.62 -8.88 -20.85
CA ALA A 20 14.14 -8.06 -19.77
C ALA A 20 13.37 -8.40 -18.48
N GLN A 21 14.07 -8.89 -17.47
CA GLN A 21 13.51 -9.03 -16.14
C GLN A 21 13.02 -7.66 -15.67
N PRO A 22 11.86 -7.58 -14.98
CA PRO A 22 11.40 -6.32 -14.43
C PRO A 22 12.36 -5.85 -13.34
N CYS A 23 13.25 -4.92 -13.67
CA CYS A 23 14.08 -4.18 -12.72
C CYS A 23 13.22 -3.15 -11.99
N GLY A 24 12.34 -3.63 -11.09
CA GLY A 24 11.70 -2.79 -10.09
C GLY A 24 12.68 -2.59 -8.95
N VAL A 25 13.06 -1.34 -8.66
CA VAL A 25 13.85 -1.02 -7.47
C VAL A 25 12.88 -0.98 -6.30
N ALA A 26 12.97 -1.96 -5.40
CA ALA A 26 12.29 -1.89 -4.12
C ALA A 26 13.09 -0.97 -3.18
N LEU A 27 12.40 -0.17 -2.36
CA LEU A 27 13.01 0.46 -1.20
C LEU A 27 13.58 -0.65 -0.30
N ASP A 28 14.81 -0.51 0.17
CA ASP A 28 15.40 -1.50 1.07
C ASP A 28 14.74 -1.46 2.45
N GLU A 29 15.15 -2.39 3.30
CA GLU A 29 14.74 -2.57 4.70
C GLU A 29 14.85 -1.32 5.58
N ARG A 30 15.54 -0.27 5.14
CA ARG A 30 15.71 1.00 5.87
C ARG A 30 15.02 2.16 5.17
N GLY A 31 14.21 1.90 4.15
CA GLY A 31 13.69 2.94 3.25
C GLY A 31 14.79 3.65 2.47
N THR A 32 16.01 3.11 2.47
CA THR A 32 17.16 3.72 1.83
C THR A 32 17.23 3.19 0.40
N LEU A 33 17.11 4.06 -0.60
CA LEU A 33 17.62 3.70 -1.92
C LEU A 33 19.13 3.55 -1.76
N ALA A 34 19.69 2.37 -2.01
CA ALA A 34 21.13 2.19 -2.14
C ALA A 34 21.62 2.92 -3.40
N LEU A 35 21.68 4.25 -3.32
CA LEU A 35 22.04 5.14 -4.41
C LEU A 35 23.55 5.08 -4.60
N SER A 36 24.00 4.23 -5.53
CA SER A 36 25.33 4.46 -6.12
C SER A 36 25.33 5.88 -6.71
N ARG A 37 26.39 6.66 -6.45
CA ARG A 37 26.51 8.11 -6.72
C ARG A 37 26.23 8.58 -8.17
N HIS A 38 25.89 7.69 -9.10
CA HIS A 38 25.72 7.97 -10.53
C HIS A 38 24.57 7.20 -11.22
N GLN A 39 23.62 6.59 -10.49
CA GLN A 39 22.46 5.98 -11.13
C GLN A 39 21.34 7.03 -11.33
N VAL A 40 21.00 7.29 -12.58
CA VAL A 40 19.81 8.08 -12.96
C VAL A 40 18.61 7.14 -12.91
N PHE A 41 17.69 7.41 -11.99
CA PHE A 41 16.41 6.71 -11.91
C PHE A 41 15.33 7.51 -12.61
N LEU A 42 14.47 6.83 -13.35
CA LEU A 42 13.27 7.45 -13.90
C LEU A 42 12.17 7.39 -12.84
N GLY A 43 11.84 8.55 -12.24
CA GLY A 43 10.69 8.69 -11.35
C GLY A 43 9.40 8.72 -12.15
N LEU A 44 8.50 7.79 -11.89
CA LEU A 44 7.21 7.67 -12.57
C LEU A 44 6.10 7.46 -11.55
N PHE A 45 4.88 7.79 -11.94
CA PHE A 45 3.68 7.46 -11.19
C PHE A 45 2.83 6.54 -12.05
N ASN A 46 2.71 5.26 -11.66
CA ASN A 46 2.08 4.22 -12.49
C ASN A 46 2.82 3.93 -13.81
N GLY A 47 4.11 4.27 -13.88
CA GLY A 47 4.87 4.18 -15.12
C GLY A 47 5.01 2.76 -15.65
N ARG A 48 5.04 1.75 -14.78
CA ARG A 48 5.07 0.34 -15.22
C ARG A 48 3.80 -0.07 -15.97
N GLY A 49 2.64 0.45 -15.53
CA GLY A 49 1.34 0.13 -16.10
C GLY A 49 0.95 0.99 -17.30
N PHE A 50 1.59 2.16 -17.47
CA PHE A 50 1.14 3.16 -18.44
C PHE A 50 2.27 3.72 -19.31
N ASP A 51 3.15 4.54 -18.75
CA ASP A 51 4.14 5.31 -19.52
C ASP A 51 5.14 4.41 -20.25
N MET A 52 5.68 3.41 -19.57
CA MET A 52 6.73 2.55 -20.13
C MET A 52 6.25 1.73 -21.33
N PRO A 53 5.07 1.06 -21.30
CA PRO A 53 4.50 0.43 -22.49
C PRO A 53 4.30 1.40 -23.67
N LEU A 54 3.79 2.61 -23.40
CA LEU A 54 3.52 3.62 -24.44
C LEU A 54 4.82 4.13 -25.08
N LEU A 55 5.81 4.51 -24.26
CA LEU A 55 7.12 4.97 -24.72
C LEU A 55 7.85 3.87 -25.49
N THR A 56 7.85 2.64 -24.98
CA THR A 56 8.46 1.48 -25.66
C THR A 56 7.87 1.29 -27.04
N THR A 57 6.55 1.35 -27.17
CA THR A 57 5.85 1.21 -28.46
C THR A 57 6.25 2.33 -29.42
N ARG A 58 6.21 3.59 -28.99
CA ARG A 58 6.55 4.76 -29.83
C ARG A 58 8.00 4.74 -30.30
N PHE A 59 8.94 4.44 -29.41
CA PHE A 59 10.36 4.35 -29.75
C PHE A 59 10.65 3.17 -30.68
N THR A 60 10.00 2.03 -30.48
CA THR A 60 10.11 0.87 -31.38
C THR A 60 9.64 1.22 -32.80
N LEU A 61 8.49 1.87 -32.93
CA LEU A 61 7.97 2.33 -34.23
C LEU A 61 8.91 3.34 -34.91
N ALA A 62 9.52 4.23 -34.11
CA ALA A 62 10.53 5.18 -34.59
C ALA A 62 11.92 4.55 -34.82
N ARG A 63 12.12 3.26 -34.52
CA ARG A 63 13.41 2.56 -34.54
C ARG A 63 14.50 3.24 -33.70
N LEU A 64 14.08 3.83 -32.59
CA LEU A 64 14.95 4.45 -31.60
C LEU A 64 14.99 3.55 -30.36
N PHE A 65 16.18 3.36 -29.78
CA PHE A 65 16.36 2.55 -28.58
C PHE A 65 17.12 3.34 -27.51
N PRO A 66 16.51 4.41 -26.97
CA PRO A 66 17.17 5.24 -25.98
C PRO A 66 17.39 4.46 -24.68
N ARG A 67 18.48 4.79 -23.97
CA ARG A 67 18.86 4.17 -22.69
C ARG A 67 17.77 4.28 -21.61
N ILE A 68 16.86 5.25 -21.72
CA ILE A 68 15.73 5.43 -20.79
C ILE A 68 14.80 4.21 -20.74
N LEU A 69 14.70 3.43 -21.83
CA LEU A 69 13.87 2.22 -21.87
C LEU A 69 14.43 1.08 -21.00
N THR A 70 15.72 1.10 -20.71
CA THR A 70 16.40 0.10 -19.88
C THR A 70 16.86 0.66 -18.54
N ALA A 71 16.56 1.93 -18.25
CA ALA A 71 16.92 2.56 -16.99
C ALA A 71 16.08 1.96 -15.83
N PRO A 72 16.66 1.81 -14.63
CA PRO A 72 15.89 1.48 -13.44
C PRO A 72 14.86 2.59 -13.19
N HIS A 73 13.62 2.20 -12.91
CA HIS A 73 12.53 3.13 -12.62
C HIS A 73 12.06 2.99 -11.19
N LEU A 74 11.74 4.14 -10.58
CA LEU A 74 11.07 4.22 -9.30
C LEU A 74 9.60 4.56 -9.57
N ASP A 75 8.73 3.57 -9.40
CA ASP A 75 7.27 3.76 -9.52
C ASP A 75 6.70 4.10 -8.14
N LEU A 76 6.27 5.36 -7.98
CA LEU A 76 5.80 5.90 -6.70
C LEU A 76 4.40 5.41 -6.31
N LEU A 77 3.64 4.83 -7.26
CA LEU A 77 2.27 4.38 -6.98
C LEU A 77 2.23 3.18 -6.03
N LEU A 78 3.18 2.25 -6.16
CA LEU A 78 3.26 1.07 -5.30
C LEU A 78 3.56 1.40 -3.83
N PRO A 79 4.62 2.17 -3.50
CA PRO A 79 4.85 2.59 -2.12
C PRO A 79 3.69 3.45 -1.60
N ALA A 80 3.13 4.34 -2.43
CA ALA A 80 1.97 5.14 -2.03
C ALA A 80 0.76 4.27 -1.65
N ARG A 81 0.41 3.27 -2.47
CA ARG A 81 -0.68 2.34 -2.16
C ARG A 81 -0.42 1.50 -0.91
N ARG A 82 0.83 1.09 -0.68
CA ARG A 82 1.18 0.32 0.52
C ARG A 82 0.96 1.13 1.80
N LEU A 83 1.21 2.44 1.74
CA LEU A 83 1.05 3.31 2.90
C LEU A 83 -0.40 3.81 3.07
N TRP A 84 -1.05 4.25 1.98
CA TRP A 84 -2.27 5.06 2.10
C TRP A 84 -3.56 4.43 1.56
N ARG A 85 -3.54 3.21 1.00
CA ARG A 85 -4.76 2.56 0.44
C ARG A 85 -5.89 2.35 1.46
N GLY A 86 -5.56 2.21 2.74
CA GLY A 86 -6.55 2.08 3.82
C GLY A 86 -7.00 3.42 4.42
N ARG A 87 -6.35 4.53 4.06
CA ARG A 87 -6.61 5.88 4.60
C ARG A 87 -7.27 6.80 3.56
N LEU A 88 -6.99 6.58 2.28
CA LEU A 88 -7.49 7.39 1.18
C LEU A 88 -8.47 6.58 0.33
N ALA A 89 -9.55 7.22 -0.12
CA ALA A 89 -10.50 6.62 -1.06
C ALA A 89 -9.83 6.24 -2.40
N SER A 90 -8.78 6.97 -2.79
CA SER A 90 -7.97 6.73 -3.97
C SER A 90 -6.50 7.00 -3.67
N CYS A 91 -5.60 6.28 -4.34
CA CYS A 91 -4.17 6.63 -4.39
C CYS A 91 -3.80 7.12 -5.79
N SER A 92 -4.67 7.88 -6.46
CA SER A 92 -4.32 8.66 -7.66
C SER A 92 -3.40 9.81 -7.27
N LEU A 93 -2.62 10.33 -8.23
CA LEU A 93 -1.70 11.43 -7.96
C LEU A 93 -2.45 12.66 -7.42
N SER A 94 -3.58 13.01 -8.01
CA SER A 94 -4.44 14.10 -7.54
C SER A 94 -4.94 13.90 -6.10
N SER A 95 -5.30 12.67 -5.72
CA SER A 95 -5.74 12.39 -4.35
C SER A 95 -4.58 12.51 -3.35
N LEU A 96 -3.38 12.11 -3.75
CA LEU A 96 -2.17 12.26 -2.92
C LEU A 96 -1.73 13.73 -2.82
N GLU A 97 -1.86 14.49 -3.90
CA GLU A 97 -1.65 15.94 -3.91
C GLU A 97 -2.52 16.65 -2.88
N ASP A 98 -3.82 16.37 -2.89
CA ASP A 98 -4.78 17.00 -2.00
C ASP A 98 -4.58 16.59 -0.54
N HIS A 99 -4.49 15.29 -0.27
CA HIS A 99 -4.56 14.76 1.10
C HIS A 99 -3.21 14.58 1.79
N ILE A 100 -2.12 14.45 1.02
CA ILE A 100 -0.78 14.18 1.57
C ILE A 100 0.16 15.36 1.34
N LEU A 101 0.17 15.93 0.12
CA LEU A 101 1.11 17.01 -0.23
C LEU A 101 0.55 18.41 0.03
N GLY A 102 -0.75 18.55 0.22
CA GLY A 102 -1.42 19.84 0.37
C GLY A 102 -1.34 20.73 -0.88
N VAL A 103 -1.13 20.13 -2.05
CA VAL A 103 -1.04 20.84 -3.33
C VAL A 103 -2.45 21.22 -3.77
N ARG A 104 -2.70 22.51 -3.97
CA ARG A 104 -3.96 23.00 -4.55
C ARG A 104 -3.74 23.40 -6.00
N ARG A 105 -4.44 22.73 -6.91
CA ARG A 105 -4.39 23.07 -8.33
C ARG A 105 -5.22 24.31 -8.63
N ASP A 106 -4.75 25.14 -9.56
CA ASP A 106 -5.43 26.36 -10.00
C ASP A 106 -6.58 26.03 -10.98
N GLN A 107 -7.51 26.97 -11.17
CA GLN A 107 -8.68 26.87 -12.07
C GLN A 107 -8.31 26.60 -13.53
N ALA A 108 -7.07 26.86 -13.93
CA ALA A 108 -6.55 26.57 -15.27
C ALA A 108 -6.34 25.06 -15.52
N ASP A 109 -6.42 24.21 -14.50
CA ASP A 109 -6.22 22.78 -14.66
C ASP A 109 -7.30 22.13 -15.55
N ILE A 110 -6.94 21.02 -16.17
CA ILE A 110 -7.81 20.16 -16.98
C ILE A 110 -7.89 18.79 -16.35
N ASP A 111 -9.01 18.10 -16.57
CA ASP A 111 -9.08 16.68 -16.26
C ASP A 111 -8.01 15.94 -17.09
N GLY A 112 -7.11 15.23 -16.39
CA GLY A 112 -6.03 14.47 -17.02
C GLY A 112 -6.52 13.44 -18.03
N ALA A 113 -7.77 12.95 -17.88
CA ALA A 113 -8.39 12.06 -18.86
C ALA A 113 -8.60 12.70 -20.25
N LEU A 114 -8.68 14.04 -20.32
CA LEU A 114 -8.87 14.79 -21.57
C LEU A 114 -7.56 15.06 -22.33
N ILE A 115 -6.42 15.03 -21.63
CA ILE A 115 -5.10 15.36 -22.18
C ILE A 115 -4.77 14.59 -23.47
N PRO A 116 -4.97 13.26 -23.55
CA PRO A 116 -4.64 12.51 -24.76
C PRO A 116 -5.39 13.02 -26.00
N GLN A 117 -6.67 13.34 -25.85
CA GLN A 117 -7.49 13.81 -26.96
C GLN A 117 -7.09 15.23 -27.38
N LEU A 118 -6.89 16.14 -26.42
CA LEU A 118 -6.44 17.51 -26.69
C LEU A 118 -5.11 17.55 -27.44
N TYR A 119 -4.16 16.67 -27.09
CA TYR A 119 -2.90 16.56 -27.80
C TYR A 119 -3.06 16.02 -29.23
N ILE A 120 -3.93 15.02 -29.44
CA ILE A 120 -4.23 14.49 -30.79
C ILE A 120 -4.84 15.60 -31.66
N ASP A 121 -5.75 16.39 -31.12
CA ASP A 121 -6.39 17.47 -31.86
C ASP A 121 -5.38 18.54 -32.27
N TYR A 122 -4.50 18.96 -31.35
CA TYR A 122 -3.37 19.86 -31.68
C TYR A 122 -2.50 19.32 -32.83
N VAL A 123 -2.11 18.04 -32.79
CA VAL A 123 -1.28 17.44 -33.85
C VAL A 123 -2.00 17.42 -35.20
N ARG A 124 -3.34 17.26 -35.21
CA ARG A 124 -4.14 17.20 -36.43
C ARG A 124 -4.47 18.57 -37.01
N THR A 125 -4.78 19.54 -36.17
CA THR A 125 -5.28 20.87 -36.59
C THR A 125 -4.20 21.95 -36.59
N GLY A 126 -3.14 21.75 -35.81
CA GLY A 126 -2.15 22.79 -35.50
C GLY A 126 -2.64 23.84 -34.49
N ASP A 127 -3.86 23.72 -33.97
CA ASP A 127 -4.41 24.65 -32.98
C ASP A 127 -3.84 24.36 -31.60
N ALA A 128 -3.01 25.28 -31.11
CA ALA A 128 -2.33 25.15 -29.83
C ALA A 128 -3.13 25.77 -28.66
N GLY A 129 -4.37 26.21 -28.85
CA GLY A 129 -5.15 26.94 -27.83
C GLY A 129 -5.21 26.26 -26.45
N GLU A 130 -5.36 24.93 -26.41
CA GLU A 130 -5.41 24.16 -25.15
C GLU A 130 -4.03 23.69 -24.65
N MET A 131 -2.98 23.79 -25.47
CA MET A 131 -1.65 23.27 -25.11
C MET A 131 -1.03 23.93 -23.87
N PRO A 132 -1.22 25.24 -23.59
CA PRO A 132 -0.76 25.83 -22.33
C PRO A 132 -1.30 25.12 -21.08
N ARG A 133 -2.57 24.67 -21.11
CA ARG A 133 -3.20 23.96 -19.98
C ARG A 133 -2.67 22.54 -19.84
N VAL A 134 -2.47 21.85 -20.96
CA VAL A 134 -1.80 20.52 -20.99
C VAL A 134 -0.39 20.59 -20.41
N LEU A 135 0.39 21.60 -20.81
CA LEU A 135 1.74 21.80 -20.31
C LEU A 135 1.75 22.16 -18.83
N TYR A 136 0.80 22.98 -18.37
CA TYR A 136 0.64 23.32 -16.96
C TYR A 136 0.35 22.07 -16.12
N HIS A 137 -0.63 21.24 -16.53
CA HIS A 137 -0.95 20.00 -15.84
C HIS A 137 0.27 19.07 -15.73
N ASN A 138 0.98 18.87 -16.85
CA ASN A 138 2.17 18.02 -16.86
C ASN A 138 3.29 18.56 -15.96
N ALA A 139 3.49 19.88 -15.93
CA ALA A 139 4.48 20.51 -15.04
C ALA A 139 4.13 20.30 -13.56
N VAL A 140 2.85 20.45 -13.20
CA VAL A 140 2.36 20.18 -11.83
C VAL A 140 2.56 18.72 -11.48
N ASP A 141 2.15 17.77 -12.33
CA ASP A 141 2.33 16.34 -12.09
C ASP A 141 3.79 15.96 -11.84
N ILE A 142 4.72 16.49 -12.65
CA ILE A 142 6.16 16.25 -12.47
C ILE A 142 6.64 16.77 -11.11
N LEU A 143 6.24 17.99 -10.73
CA LEU A 143 6.61 18.55 -9.44
C LEU A 143 6.00 17.77 -8.27
N SER A 144 4.75 17.33 -8.40
CA SER A 144 4.07 16.50 -7.42
C SER A 144 4.75 15.15 -7.23
N MET A 145 5.21 14.51 -8.32
CA MET A 145 5.99 13.27 -8.22
C MET A 145 7.31 13.47 -7.46
N VAL A 146 8.05 14.54 -7.75
CA VAL A 146 9.29 14.84 -7.04
C VAL A 146 9.02 15.12 -5.56
N THR A 147 7.97 15.89 -5.28
CA THR A 147 7.55 16.22 -3.90
C THR A 147 7.10 14.98 -3.14
N LEU A 148 6.34 14.09 -3.78
CA LEU A 148 5.92 12.81 -3.22
C LEU A 148 7.10 11.90 -2.92
N ALA A 149 8.07 11.80 -3.83
CA ALA A 149 9.28 11.02 -3.60
C ALA A 149 10.06 11.56 -2.39
N ALA A 150 10.25 12.88 -2.30
CA ALA A 150 10.90 13.51 -1.16
C ALA A 150 10.12 13.29 0.16
N HIS A 151 8.79 13.37 0.11
CA HIS A 151 7.93 13.10 1.26
C HIS A 151 8.06 11.64 1.73
N LEU A 152 8.02 10.67 0.82
CA LEU A 152 8.23 9.26 1.13
C LEU A 152 9.60 9.02 1.77
N ILE A 153 10.67 9.62 1.22
CA ILE A 153 12.03 9.49 1.79
C ILE A 153 12.06 10.02 3.23
N ARG A 154 11.49 11.21 3.47
CA ARG A 154 11.41 11.76 4.83
C ARG A 154 10.59 10.89 5.76
N LEU A 155 9.50 10.31 5.26
CA LEU A 155 8.64 9.47 6.07
C LEU A 155 9.38 8.24 6.61
N PHE A 156 10.25 7.64 5.80
CA PHE A 156 11.11 6.52 6.21
C PHE A 156 12.39 6.94 6.96
N ASP A 157 12.79 8.20 6.86
CA ASP A 157 13.96 8.72 7.56
C ASP A 157 13.69 8.84 9.06
N ARG A 158 14.37 8.01 9.86
CA ARG A 158 14.24 8.00 11.32
C ARG A 158 14.66 9.32 11.97
N ALA A 159 15.54 10.10 11.35
CA ALA A 159 15.93 11.40 11.90
C ALA A 159 14.84 12.48 11.74
N ALA A 160 13.85 12.26 10.87
CA ALA A 160 12.79 13.20 10.53
C ALA A 160 11.49 12.97 11.32
N GLU A 161 11.59 12.51 12.58
CA GLU A 161 10.45 12.09 13.42
C GLU A 161 9.36 13.17 13.63
N ALA A 162 9.68 14.46 13.53
CA ALA A 162 8.82 15.55 14.01
C ALA A 162 7.52 15.81 13.22
N ASP A 163 7.39 15.30 11.98
CA ASP A 163 6.27 15.66 11.07
C ASP A 163 5.31 14.49 10.77
N ARG A 164 5.44 13.34 11.45
CA ARG A 164 4.62 12.16 11.17
C ARG A 164 3.23 12.27 11.81
N THR A 165 2.17 12.06 11.03
CA THR A 165 0.82 11.91 11.59
C THR A 165 0.61 10.50 12.16
N SER A 166 -0.39 10.32 13.04
CA SER A 166 -0.79 9.00 13.56
C SER A 166 -1.08 7.99 12.43
N GLY A 167 -1.73 8.43 11.36
CA GLY A 167 -1.97 7.63 10.16
C GLY A 167 -0.69 7.22 9.43
N ASP A 168 0.34 8.08 9.42
CA ASP A 168 1.62 7.73 8.82
C ASP A 168 2.39 6.73 9.68
N LEU A 169 2.34 6.88 11.00
CA LEU A 169 2.93 5.95 11.96
C LEU A 169 2.26 4.57 11.88
N LEU A 170 0.94 4.51 11.75
CA LEU A 170 0.21 3.26 11.48
C LEU A 170 0.69 2.60 10.19
N ALA A 171 0.82 3.38 9.11
CA ALA A 171 1.28 2.87 7.82
C ALA A 171 2.73 2.35 7.88
N LEU A 172 3.62 3.07 8.55
CA LEU A 172 5.00 2.63 8.81
C LEU A 172 5.02 1.36 9.67
N GLY A 173 4.24 1.31 10.75
CA GLY A 173 4.12 0.15 11.61
C GLY A 173 3.69 -1.11 10.86
N ARG A 174 2.65 -1.00 10.01
CA ARG A 174 2.22 -2.08 9.10
C ARG A 174 3.31 -2.48 8.12
N TRP A 175 4.01 -1.51 7.54
CA TRP A 175 5.08 -1.77 6.58
C TRP A 175 6.22 -2.55 7.24
N HIS A 176 6.70 -2.11 8.40
CA HIS A 176 7.77 -2.78 9.13
C HIS A 176 7.37 -4.19 9.58
N ALA A 177 6.12 -4.36 10.06
CA ALA A 177 5.60 -5.68 10.41
C ALA A 177 5.58 -6.64 9.21
N ALA A 178 5.21 -6.15 8.02
CA ALA A 178 5.19 -6.96 6.79
C ALA A 178 6.58 -7.36 6.27
N HIS A 179 7.65 -6.76 6.80
CA HIS A 179 9.05 -7.08 6.45
C HIS A 179 9.81 -7.67 7.65
N ASP A 180 9.10 -8.27 8.61
CA ASP A 180 9.68 -8.93 9.80
C ASP A 180 10.53 -8.01 10.71
N GLN A 181 10.37 -6.69 10.58
CA GLN A 181 11.07 -5.69 11.40
C GLN A 181 10.28 -5.36 12.65
N ILE A 182 10.16 -6.36 13.52
CA ILE A 182 9.24 -6.40 14.65
C ILE A 182 9.43 -5.23 15.61
N GLU A 183 10.68 -4.96 16.03
CA GLU A 183 10.97 -3.90 17.00
C GLU A 183 10.53 -2.53 16.48
N GLN A 184 10.79 -2.24 15.21
CA GLN A 184 10.43 -0.97 14.61
C GLN A 184 8.91 -0.86 14.39
N ALA A 185 8.27 -1.97 14.03
CA ALA A 185 6.82 -2.03 13.92
C ALA A 185 6.15 -1.71 15.26
N GLU A 186 6.63 -2.29 16.35
CA GLU A 186 6.12 -2.04 17.71
C GLU A 186 6.25 -0.56 18.09
N VAL A 187 7.41 0.06 17.85
CA VAL A 187 7.64 1.50 18.13
C VAL A 187 6.62 2.35 17.39
N TYR A 188 6.48 2.17 16.07
CA TYR A 188 5.58 3.01 15.28
C TYR A 188 4.10 2.77 15.61
N LEU A 189 3.69 1.53 15.86
CA LEU A 189 2.30 1.24 16.23
C LEU A 189 1.95 1.82 17.60
N ARG A 190 2.86 1.79 18.58
CA ARG A 190 2.66 2.45 19.87
C ARG A 190 2.51 3.97 19.72
N GLN A 191 3.43 4.60 18.97
CA GLN A 191 3.34 6.04 18.69
C GLN A 191 2.05 6.39 17.94
N ALA A 192 1.59 5.55 17.02
CA ALA A 192 0.33 5.76 16.31
C ALA A 192 -0.87 5.72 17.26
N ILE A 193 -0.88 4.82 18.24
CA ILE A 193 -1.90 4.75 19.30
C ILE A 193 -1.87 6.03 20.13
N ASP A 194 -0.69 6.43 20.60
CA ASP A 194 -0.51 7.59 21.49
C ASP A 194 -0.89 8.94 20.83
N LEU A 195 -0.69 9.06 19.51
CA LEU A 195 -0.95 10.28 18.73
C LEU A 195 -2.27 10.26 17.96
N ALA A 196 -3.07 9.20 18.04
CA ALA A 196 -4.31 9.11 17.28
C ALA A 196 -5.35 10.12 17.80
N ASP A 197 -5.80 11.01 16.92
CA ASP A 197 -6.89 11.96 17.18
C ASP A 197 -8.28 11.35 16.90
N ASP A 198 -8.32 10.20 16.23
CA ASP A 198 -9.53 9.50 15.81
C ASP A 198 -9.52 8.01 16.21
N ALA A 199 -10.70 7.48 16.50
CA ALA A 199 -10.87 6.11 16.96
C ALA A 199 -10.50 5.07 15.89
N GLU A 200 -10.70 5.37 14.61
CA GLU A 200 -10.38 4.47 13.51
C GLU A 200 -8.87 4.17 13.45
N THR A 201 -8.04 5.22 13.47
CA THR A 201 -6.57 5.10 13.47
C THR A 201 -6.08 4.43 14.75
N HIS A 202 -6.61 4.83 15.91
CA HIS A 202 -6.27 4.24 17.20
C HIS A 202 -6.55 2.73 17.22
N HIS A 203 -7.78 2.33 16.86
CA HIS A 203 -8.18 0.93 16.84
C HIS A 203 -7.39 0.11 15.83
N ALA A 204 -7.16 0.65 14.63
CA ALA A 204 -6.35 -0.02 13.63
C ALA A 204 -4.92 -0.28 14.14
N ALA A 205 -4.28 0.72 14.75
CA ALA A 205 -2.94 0.56 15.32
C ALA A 205 -2.90 -0.45 16.48
N ALA A 206 -3.87 -0.38 17.40
CA ALA A 206 -4.01 -1.31 18.52
C ALA A 206 -4.20 -2.76 18.05
N LEU A 207 -5.07 -3.01 17.08
CA LEU A 207 -5.31 -4.35 16.54
C LEU A 207 -4.09 -4.92 15.80
N HIS A 208 -3.35 -4.08 15.07
CA HIS A 208 -2.09 -4.50 14.45
C HIS A 208 -1.02 -4.84 15.49
N LEU A 209 -0.88 -4.02 16.54
CA LEU A 209 0.07 -4.26 17.61
C LEU A 209 -0.28 -5.52 18.42
N ALA A 210 -1.56 -5.72 18.71
CA ALA A 210 -2.03 -6.93 19.40
C ALA A 210 -1.81 -8.19 18.55
N THR A 211 -1.94 -8.08 17.21
CA THR A 211 -1.60 -9.16 16.28
C THR A 211 -0.11 -9.48 16.32
N LEU A 212 0.75 -8.46 16.34
CA LEU A 212 2.20 -8.61 16.48
C LEU A 212 2.55 -9.35 17.78
N TYR A 213 2.02 -8.89 18.92
CA TYR A 213 2.24 -9.54 20.22
C TYR A 213 1.72 -10.98 20.25
N LYS A 214 0.57 -11.25 19.63
CA LYS A 214 0.04 -12.62 19.51
C LYS A 214 1.00 -13.52 18.74
N GLN A 215 1.58 -13.06 17.64
CA GLN A 215 2.56 -13.83 16.86
C GLN A 215 3.82 -14.13 17.69
N LEU A 216 4.29 -13.15 18.47
CA LEU A 216 5.43 -13.28 19.39
C LEU A 216 5.12 -14.05 20.68
N GLN A 217 3.91 -14.60 20.83
CA GLN A 217 3.42 -15.24 22.06
C GLN A 217 3.35 -14.33 23.30
N ARG A 218 3.51 -13.01 23.13
CA ARG A 218 3.37 -11.96 24.17
C ARG A 218 1.89 -11.65 24.46
N ARG A 219 1.08 -12.70 24.71
CA ARG A 219 -0.39 -12.56 24.83
C ARG A 219 -0.84 -11.65 25.96
N ALA A 220 -0.11 -11.62 27.08
CA ALA A 220 -0.42 -10.75 28.21
C ALA A 220 -0.41 -9.26 27.82
N GLU A 221 0.40 -8.88 26.82
CA GLU A 221 0.46 -7.50 26.30
C GLU A 221 -0.58 -7.25 25.20
N ALA A 222 -1.04 -8.30 24.51
CA ALA A 222 -2.07 -8.20 23.47
C ALA A 222 -3.48 -8.01 24.07
N VAL A 223 -3.77 -8.65 25.20
CA VAL A 223 -5.09 -8.59 25.87
C VAL A 223 -5.55 -7.15 26.15
N PRO A 224 -4.78 -6.28 26.83
CA PRO A 224 -5.25 -4.93 27.12
C PRO A 224 -5.50 -4.09 25.86
N LEU A 225 -4.79 -4.37 24.76
CA LEU A 225 -5.04 -3.70 23.47
C LEU A 225 -6.37 -4.16 22.86
N TRP A 226 -6.69 -5.45 22.93
CA TRP A 226 -7.99 -5.93 22.47
C TRP A 226 -9.13 -5.42 23.36
N GLU A 227 -8.95 -5.41 24.69
CA GLU A 227 -9.97 -4.90 25.63
C GLU A 227 -10.28 -3.43 25.35
N ALA A 228 -9.25 -2.59 25.21
CA ALA A 228 -9.41 -1.18 24.90
C ALA A 228 -10.18 -0.93 23.59
N VAL A 229 -9.98 -1.77 22.55
CA VAL A 229 -10.73 -1.69 21.29
C VAL A 229 -12.14 -2.24 21.45
N ALA A 230 -12.33 -3.31 22.23
CA ALA A 230 -13.60 -3.97 22.43
C ALA A 230 -14.61 -3.13 23.24
N ASP A 231 -14.13 -2.25 24.11
CA ASP A 231 -14.94 -1.36 24.94
C ASP A 231 -15.66 -0.25 24.14
N GLN A 232 -15.26 0.00 22.89
CA GLN A 232 -15.89 0.99 22.01
C GLN A 232 -16.84 0.32 21.01
N PRO A 233 -18.04 0.86 20.75
CA PRO A 233 -19.03 0.23 19.87
C PRO A 233 -18.75 0.47 18.37
N GLU A 234 -17.53 0.15 17.92
CA GLU A 234 -17.12 0.25 16.53
C GLU A 234 -17.07 -1.12 15.84
N ILE A 235 -17.05 -1.14 14.50
CA ILE A 235 -16.93 -2.38 13.73
C ILE A 235 -15.63 -3.12 14.09
N SER A 236 -14.56 -2.39 14.37
CA SER A 236 -13.24 -2.90 14.81
C SER A 236 -13.31 -3.69 16.12
N ALA A 237 -14.27 -3.39 17.00
CA ALA A 237 -14.46 -4.10 18.26
C ALA A 237 -14.89 -5.55 18.09
N ILE A 238 -15.50 -5.91 16.96
CA ILE A 238 -15.89 -7.29 16.65
C ILE A 238 -14.65 -8.18 16.56
N ASP A 239 -13.61 -7.75 15.84
CA ASP A 239 -12.37 -8.50 15.69
C ASP A 239 -11.63 -8.64 17.04
N ALA A 240 -11.63 -7.57 17.85
CA ALA A 240 -11.06 -7.57 19.20
C ALA A 240 -11.77 -8.59 20.10
N CYS A 241 -13.11 -8.57 20.15
CA CYS A 241 -13.93 -9.52 20.91
C CYS A 241 -13.68 -10.96 20.46
N VAL A 242 -13.53 -11.20 19.14
CA VAL A 242 -13.24 -12.52 18.59
C VAL A 242 -11.88 -13.05 19.05
N GLU A 243 -10.85 -12.20 19.10
CA GLU A 243 -9.52 -12.58 19.58
C GLU A 243 -9.49 -12.78 21.10
N LEU A 244 -10.18 -11.93 21.88
CA LEU A 244 -10.35 -12.11 23.33
C LEU A 244 -11.04 -13.44 23.64
N ALA A 245 -12.14 -13.75 22.95
CA ALA A 245 -12.84 -15.02 23.11
C ALA A 245 -11.93 -16.22 22.81
N LYS A 246 -11.07 -16.15 21.78
CA LYS A 246 -10.07 -17.20 21.51
C LYS A 246 -9.01 -17.27 22.62
N HIS A 247 -8.53 -16.13 23.11
CA HIS A 247 -7.53 -16.08 24.16
C HIS A 247 -8.02 -16.78 25.43
N PHE A 248 -9.20 -16.39 25.94
CA PHE A 248 -9.76 -16.96 27.16
C PHE A 248 -10.19 -18.42 26.97
N GLU A 249 -10.71 -18.82 25.80
CA GLU A 249 -11.08 -20.23 25.54
C GLU A 249 -9.86 -21.16 25.57
N TRP A 250 -8.77 -20.78 24.88
CA TRP A 250 -7.68 -21.71 24.60
C TRP A 250 -6.47 -21.56 25.53
N HIS A 251 -6.20 -20.35 26.02
CA HIS A 251 -5.01 -20.06 26.83
C HIS A 251 -5.37 -19.80 28.29
N GLY A 252 -6.39 -18.98 28.54
CA GLY A 252 -6.88 -18.70 29.89
C GLY A 252 -7.66 -19.87 30.50
N ARG A 253 -8.26 -20.72 29.65
CA ARG A 253 -9.27 -21.73 30.03
C ARG A 253 -10.42 -21.14 30.84
N ASP A 254 -10.70 -19.86 30.63
CA ASP A 254 -11.79 -19.15 31.26
C ASP A 254 -12.96 -19.09 30.28
N LEU A 255 -13.81 -20.11 30.36
CA LEU A 255 -14.96 -20.23 29.49
C LEU A 255 -15.98 -19.10 29.74
N SER A 256 -16.01 -18.52 30.94
CA SER A 256 -16.94 -17.44 31.29
C SER A 256 -16.58 -16.15 30.54
N HIS A 257 -15.31 -15.74 30.58
CA HIS A 257 -14.81 -14.59 29.83
C HIS A 257 -14.86 -14.83 28.32
N ALA A 258 -14.55 -16.05 27.87
CA ALA A 258 -14.69 -16.40 26.44
C ALA A 258 -16.13 -16.25 25.93
N LEU A 259 -17.11 -16.67 26.74
CA LEU A 259 -18.53 -16.54 26.41
C LEU A 259 -18.98 -15.08 26.44
N HIS A 260 -18.54 -14.31 27.45
CA HIS A 260 -18.81 -12.87 27.55
C HIS A 260 -18.40 -12.13 26.27
N TRP A 261 -17.15 -12.26 25.84
CA TRP A 261 -16.65 -11.59 24.62
C TRP A 261 -17.33 -12.10 23.35
N THR A 262 -17.71 -13.39 23.29
CA THR A 262 -18.49 -13.92 22.15
C THR A 262 -19.89 -13.29 22.08
N GLN A 263 -20.55 -13.10 23.23
CA GLN A 263 -21.85 -12.44 23.31
C GLN A 263 -21.76 -10.95 22.98
N HIS A 264 -20.70 -10.28 23.46
CA HIS A 264 -20.44 -8.88 23.11
C HIS A 264 -20.28 -8.69 21.60
N ALA A 265 -19.50 -9.56 20.94
CA ALA A 265 -19.37 -9.56 19.48
C ALA A 265 -20.71 -9.79 18.77
N LEU A 266 -21.55 -10.72 19.25
CA LEU A 266 -22.89 -10.97 18.67
C LEU A 266 -23.80 -9.74 18.79
N ALA A 267 -23.73 -9.02 19.90
CA ALA A 267 -24.51 -7.79 20.10
C ALA A 267 -24.09 -6.70 19.09
N LEU A 268 -22.77 -6.52 18.88
CA LEU A 268 -22.24 -5.57 17.90
C LEU A 268 -22.63 -5.95 16.46
N VAL A 269 -22.46 -7.21 16.07
CA VAL A 269 -22.85 -7.72 14.75
C VAL A 269 -24.36 -7.57 14.50
N GLY A 270 -25.17 -7.70 15.55
CA GLY A 270 -26.62 -7.50 15.49
C GLY A 270 -27.03 -6.10 15.04
N GLN A 271 -26.21 -5.08 15.34
CA GLN A 271 -26.44 -3.67 14.98
C GLN A 271 -26.03 -3.32 13.54
N LEU A 272 -25.26 -4.20 12.87
CA LEU A 272 -24.83 -3.97 11.49
C LEU A 272 -25.98 -4.14 10.50
N PRO A 273 -25.99 -3.40 9.38
CA PRO A 273 -26.95 -3.61 8.30
C PRO A 273 -26.85 -5.04 7.74
N PRO A 274 -27.98 -5.63 7.28
CA PRO A 274 -27.98 -6.98 6.72
C PRO A 274 -27.06 -7.10 5.51
N GLY A 275 -26.31 -8.19 5.44
CA GLY A 275 -25.36 -8.43 4.36
C GLY A 275 -24.59 -9.74 4.56
N PHE A 276 -24.03 -10.26 3.46
CA PHE A 276 -23.35 -11.56 3.45
C PHE A 276 -22.26 -11.67 4.53
N VAL A 277 -21.40 -10.65 4.66
CA VAL A 277 -20.31 -10.63 5.64
C VAL A 277 -20.84 -10.66 7.07
N ARG A 278 -21.90 -9.91 7.36
CA ARG A 278 -22.55 -9.91 8.68
C ARG A 278 -23.07 -11.30 9.02
N ASP A 279 -23.78 -11.94 8.10
CA ASP A 279 -24.42 -13.24 8.32
C ASP A 279 -23.37 -14.34 8.53
N GLU A 280 -22.25 -14.28 7.80
CA GLU A 280 -21.10 -15.17 7.98
C GLU A 280 -20.48 -15.02 9.37
N VAL A 281 -20.18 -13.78 9.78
CA VAL A 281 -19.61 -13.49 11.11
C VAL A 281 -20.57 -13.91 12.23
N GLN A 282 -21.86 -13.58 12.10
CA GLN A 282 -22.89 -13.95 13.06
C GLN A 282 -22.99 -15.47 13.24
N THR A 283 -22.99 -16.22 12.14
CA THR A 283 -23.04 -17.68 12.15
C THR A 283 -21.82 -18.28 12.86
N ALA A 284 -20.62 -17.77 12.55
CA ALA A 284 -19.38 -18.22 13.18
C ALA A 284 -19.36 -17.96 14.71
N LEU A 285 -19.86 -16.80 15.14
CA LEU A 285 -19.97 -16.43 16.55
C LEU A 285 -21.02 -17.29 17.28
N GLU A 286 -22.16 -17.56 16.66
CA GLU A 286 -23.21 -18.39 17.26
C GLU A 286 -22.74 -19.84 17.44
N HIS A 287 -22.02 -20.39 16.46
CA HIS A 287 -21.37 -21.69 16.59
C HIS A 287 -20.36 -21.72 17.75
N ARG A 288 -19.56 -20.65 17.92
CA ARG A 288 -18.64 -20.53 19.06
C ARG A 288 -19.40 -20.48 20.38
N ARG A 289 -20.45 -19.67 20.48
CA ARG A 289 -21.30 -19.54 21.68
C ARG A 289 -21.83 -20.91 22.11
N GLN A 290 -22.41 -21.66 21.18
CA GLN A 290 -22.94 -23.00 21.44
C GLN A 290 -21.85 -24.01 21.83
N ARG A 291 -20.64 -23.89 21.27
CA ARG A 291 -19.50 -24.72 21.68
C ARG A 291 -19.07 -24.40 23.11
N LEU A 292 -18.96 -23.12 23.47
CA LEU A 292 -18.56 -22.68 24.81
C LEU A 292 -19.57 -23.10 25.87
N ILE A 293 -20.87 -22.94 25.62
CA ILE A 293 -21.94 -23.37 26.54
C ILE A 293 -21.88 -24.89 26.79
N ARG A 294 -21.63 -25.68 25.73
CA ARG A 294 -21.48 -27.14 25.89
C ARG A 294 -20.24 -27.52 26.69
N LYS A 295 -19.13 -26.82 26.51
CA LYS A 295 -17.91 -27.04 27.30
C LYS A 295 -18.14 -26.67 28.78
N SER A 296 -18.76 -25.53 29.06
CA SER A 296 -19.00 -25.08 30.44
C SER A 296 -20.01 -25.95 31.20
N ALA A 297 -20.92 -26.62 30.49
CA ALA A 297 -21.85 -27.57 31.10
C ALA A 297 -21.24 -28.96 31.35
N ALA A 298 -20.04 -29.23 30.82
CA ALA A 298 -19.34 -30.50 30.96
C ALA A 298 -18.17 -30.45 31.96
N GLU A 299 -17.86 -29.26 32.51
CA GLU A 299 -16.94 -29.03 33.63
C GLU A 299 -17.69 -29.09 34.98
#